data_AF-A0A9D4HH58-F1
#
_entry.id   AF-A0A9D4HH58-F1
#
_cell.length_a   1.000
_cell.length_b   1.000
_cell.length_c   1.000
_cell.angle_alpha   90.00
_cell.angle_beta   90.00
_cell.angle_gamma   90.00
#
_symmetry.space_group_name_H-M   'P 1'
#
loop_
_entity.id
_entity.type
_entity.pdbx_description
1 polymer ?
#
loop_
_entity_poly.entity_id
_entity_poly.type
_entity_poly.pdbx_seq_one_letter_code
_entity_poly.pdbx_strand_id
1 'polypeptide(L)'
;MKLVVIAALLGLAYGLSKRVNTHGYTFQQVVDHVIADTDTNHDGLVSFTEFNVELLGQFDLDGDGQVTRNEFVTRWTAKYGDNHHDTNKFFDNIDHNHDHILNEADLTAQWSELNLGIGQLLSASLGTLTEIRVDQFRHFIELNHPHGHGNGR
;
A
#
# COMPACT_ATOMS: atom_id res chain seq x y z
N MET A 1 -10.11 -22.70 4.40
CA MET A 1 -9.25 -21.78 5.15
C MET A 1 -8.14 -21.37 4.19
N LYS A 2 -8.23 -20.17 3.61
CA LYS A 2 -7.40 -19.82 2.45
C LYS A 2 -6.00 -19.39 2.92
N LEU A 3 -5.11 -20.38 2.97
CA LEU A 3 -3.69 -20.17 2.70
C LEU A 3 -3.56 -19.48 1.33
N VAL A 4 -2.94 -18.30 1.26
CA VAL A 4 -2.26 -17.88 0.04
C VAL A 4 -0.81 -17.65 0.42
N VAL A 5 -0.01 -18.61 -0.02
CA VAL A 5 1.40 -18.80 0.25
C VAL A 5 2.23 -17.82 -0.60
N ILE A 6 3.25 -17.28 0.07
CA ILE A 6 4.48 -16.58 -0.33
C ILE A 6 5.23 -17.05 -1.62
N ALA A 7 4.66 -17.85 -2.52
CA ALA A 7 5.44 -18.41 -3.64
C ALA A 7 4.67 -18.59 -4.94
N ALA A 8 4.53 -17.51 -5.72
CA ALA A 8 4.41 -17.49 -7.18
C ALA A 8 4.27 -15.99 -7.55
N LEU A 9 5.19 -15.33 -8.24
CA LEU A 9 5.53 -15.56 -9.64
C LEU A 9 6.84 -14.82 -9.94
N LEU A 10 7.95 -15.55 -10.01
CA LEU A 10 9.12 -15.12 -10.76
C LEU A 10 8.77 -15.14 -12.24
N GLY A 11 8.72 -13.96 -12.85
CA GLY A 11 8.68 -13.78 -14.29
C GLY A 11 7.29 -13.87 -14.89
N LEU A 12 6.84 -12.75 -15.48
CA LEU A 12 6.30 -12.64 -16.84
C LEU A 12 5.59 -11.29 -16.99
N ALA A 13 6.27 -10.31 -17.59
CA ALA A 13 5.72 -9.46 -18.67
C ALA A 13 6.59 -8.20 -18.85
N TYR A 14 7.74 -8.37 -19.52
CA TYR A 14 8.33 -7.28 -20.28
C TYR A 14 7.40 -6.96 -21.44
N GLY A 15 6.48 -6.01 -21.26
CA GLY A 15 5.67 -5.52 -22.36
C GLY A 15 4.37 -4.90 -21.90
N LEU A 16 4.40 -3.64 -21.45
CA LEU A 16 3.18 -2.87 -21.30
C LEU A 16 3.41 -1.45 -21.79
N SER A 17 2.60 -1.05 -22.78
CA SER A 17 2.34 0.33 -23.13
C SER A 17 2.22 1.16 -21.83
N LYS A 18 3.05 2.20 -21.67
CA LYS A 18 3.02 3.06 -20.48
C LYS A 18 1.71 3.82 -20.43
N ARG A 19 0.66 3.18 -19.89
CA ARG A 19 -0.55 3.90 -19.48
C ARG A 19 -0.15 4.79 -18.33
N VAL A 20 -0.47 6.06 -18.49
CA VAL A 20 -0.25 7.09 -17.48
C VAL A 20 -1.59 7.53 -16.92
N ASN A 21 -1.59 7.93 -15.67
CA ASN A 21 -2.77 8.44 -15.00
C ASN A 21 -3.02 9.93 -15.38
N THR A 22 -3.93 10.61 -14.67
CA THR A 22 -4.29 12.00 -14.99
C THR A 22 -3.16 13.01 -14.78
N HIS A 23 -2.16 12.67 -13.97
CA HIS A 23 -0.92 13.44 -13.77
C HIS A 23 0.21 13.05 -14.74
N GLY A 24 -0.02 12.12 -15.67
CA GLY A 24 1.03 11.64 -16.56
C GLY A 24 2.01 10.65 -15.90
N TYR A 25 1.71 10.18 -14.69
CA TYR A 25 2.52 9.18 -14.00
C TYR A 25 2.19 7.78 -14.47
N THR A 26 3.23 7.00 -14.73
CA THR A 26 3.12 5.53 -14.78
C THR A 26 2.79 4.99 -13.40
N PHE A 27 2.26 3.77 -13.33
CA PHE A 27 2.05 3.09 -12.04
C PHE A 27 3.32 3.06 -11.18
N GLN A 28 4.47 2.74 -11.78
CA GLN A 28 5.75 2.72 -11.05
C GLN A 28 6.12 4.10 -10.48
N GLN A 29 5.83 5.19 -11.19
CA GLN A 29 6.03 6.54 -10.65
C GLN A 29 5.06 6.87 -9.52
N VAL A 30 3.80 6.39 -9.58
CA VAL A 30 2.87 6.52 -8.45
C VAL A 30 3.42 5.80 -7.22
N VAL A 31 3.90 4.56 -7.40
CA VAL A 31 4.54 3.81 -6.31
C VAL A 31 5.77 4.57 -5.78
N ASP A 32 6.64 5.08 -6.65
CA ASP A 32 7.79 5.88 -6.24
C ASP A 32 7.41 7.13 -5.44
N HIS A 33 6.33 7.81 -5.83
CA HIS A 33 5.80 8.95 -5.07
C HIS A 33 5.28 8.54 -3.69
N VAL A 34 4.52 7.44 -3.60
CA VAL A 34 4.01 6.94 -2.32
C VAL A 34 5.18 6.55 -1.39
N ILE A 35 6.21 5.87 -1.92
CA ILE A 35 7.42 5.55 -1.13
C ILE A 35 8.09 6.82 -0.62
N ALA A 36 8.31 7.80 -1.50
CA ALA A 36 8.99 9.04 -1.13
C ALA A 36 8.20 9.86 -0.09
N ASP A 37 6.87 9.80 -0.15
CA ASP A 37 6.00 10.48 0.82
C ASP A 37 5.91 9.73 2.16
N THR A 38 6.16 8.41 2.16
CA THR A 38 6.15 7.57 3.37
C THR A 38 7.50 7.53 4.08
N ASP A 39 8.60 7.26 3.36
CA ASP A 39 9.98 7.24 3.88
C ASP A 39 10.50 8.69 4.03
N THR A 40 9.95 9.39 5.01
CA THR A 40 10.16 10.83 5.21
C THR A 40 11.57 11.18 5.68
N ASN A 41 12.21 10.26 6.39
CA ASN A 41 13.57 10.45 6.87
C ASN A 41 14.64 9.97 5.86
N HIS A 42 14.21 9.30 4.78
CA HIS A 42 15.03 8.77 3.69
C HIS A 42 16.11 7.80 4.15
N ASP A 43 15.81 6.99 5.17
CA ASP A 43 16.73 5.97 5.68
C ASP A 43 16.59 4.61 4.98
N GLY A 44 15.64 4.49 4.03
CA GLY A 44 15.38 3.27 3.28
C GLY A 44 14.61 2.22 4.09
N LEU A 45 14.11 2.61 5.26
CA LEU A 45 13.19 1.88 6.09
C LEU A 45 11.87 2.66 6.16
N VAL A 46 10.80 1.96 6.49
CA VAL A 46 9.51 2.56 6.81
C VAL A 46 9.22 2.11 8.23
N SER A 47 9.09 3.06 9.14
CA SER A 47 8.67 2.83 10.53
C SER A 47 7.14 2.73 10.63
N PHE A 48 6.64 2.17 11.74
CA PHE A 48 5.18 2.16 11.99
C PHE A 48 4.61 3.59 12.03
N THR A 49 5.39 4.55 12.54
CA THR A 49 4.98 5.96 12.58
C THR A 49 4.85 6.54 11.17
N GLU A 50 5.81 6.31 10.30
CA GLU A 50 5.75 6.75 8.89
C GLU A 50 4.58 6.13 8.14
N PHE A 51 4.37 4.83 8.32
CA PHE A 51 3.25 4.11 7.73
C PHE A 51 1.89 4.65 8.22
N ASN A 52 1.77 4.93 9.52
CA ASN A 52 0.55 5.50 10.12
C ASN A 52 0.29 6.94 9.64
N VAL A 53 1.34 7.76 9.57
CA VAL A 53 1.22 9.14 9.09
C VAL A 53 0.81 9.18 7.62
N GLU A 54 1.37 8.32 6.76
CA GLU A 54 0.95 8.25 5.36
C GLU A 54 -0.52 7.81 5.27
N LEU A 55 -0.91 6.68 5.87
CA LEU A 55 -2.24 6.09 5.62
C LEU A 55 -3.39 6.75 6.38
N LEU A 56 -3.19 7.17 7.64
CA LEU A 56 -4.24 7.87 8.41
C LEU A 56 -4.02 9.37 8.38
N GLY A 57 -2.80 9.84 8.66
CA GLY A 57 -2.53 11.27 8.81
C GLY A 57 -2.77 12.11 7.54
N GLN A 58 -2.57 11.55 6.35
CA GLN A 58 -2.78 12.30 5.10
C GLN A 58 -4.17 12.15 4.49
N PHE A 59 -4.89 11.09 4.85
CA PHE A 59 -6.17 10.75 4.24
C PHE A 59 -7.36 11.01 5.17
N ASP A 60 -7.17 11.12 6.49
CA ASP A 60 -8.19 11.54 7.46
C ASP A 60 -8.46 13.06 7.32
N LEU A 61 -9.61 13.43 6.76
CA LEU A 61 -9.91 14.83 6.42
C LEU A 61 -10.60 15.59 7.51
N ASP A 62 -11.45 14.91 8.26
CA ASP A 62 -12.22 15.50 9.34
C ASP A 62 -11.57 15.32 10.71
N GLY A 63 -10.50 14.52 10.80
CA GLY A 63 -9.66 14.35 11.98
C GLY A 63 -10.30 13.45 13.03
N ASP A 64 -11.21 12.56 12.66
CA ASP A 64 -11.91 11.66 13.57
C ASP A 64 -11.11 10.39 13.91
N GLY A 65 -9.93 10.20 13.30
CA GLY A 65 -9.06 9.05 13.48
C GLY A 65 -9.42 7.86 12.57
N GLN A 66 -10.33 8.06 11.63
CA GLN A 66 -10.81 7.07 10.68
C GLN A 66 -10.71 7.64 9.27
N VAL A 67 -10.33 6.81 8.30
CA VAL A 67 -10.34 7.21 6.89
C VAL A 67 -11.47 6.49 6.20
N THR A 68 -12.51 7.24 5.85
CA THR A 68 -13.58 6.73 5.02
C THR A 68 -13.10 6.56 3.57
N ARG A 69 -13.77 5.67 2.83
CA ARG A 69 -13.55 5.50 1.39
C ARG A 69 -13.58 6.82 0.63
N ASN A 70 -14.51 7.72 0.96
CA ASN A 70 -14.66 8.99 0.26
C ASN A 70 -13.44 9.88 0.47
N GLU A 71 -12.94 9.95 1.70
CA GLU A 71 -11.74 10.73 2.03
C GLU A 71 -10.50 10.16 1.35
N PHE A 72 -10.33 8.83 1.45
CA PHE A 72 -9.24 8.12 0.78
C PHE A 72 -9.23 8.37 -0.72
N VAL A 73 -10.35 8.12 -1.40
CA VAL A 73 -10.46 8.29 -2.85
C VAL A 73 -10.26 9.74 -3.26
N THR A 74 -10.83 10.70 -2.52
CA THR A 74 -10.68 12.12 -2.81
C THR A 74 -9.22 12.56 -2.74
N ARG A 75 -8.51 12.18 -1.67
CA ARG A 75 -7.10 12.58 -1.49
C ARG A 75 -6.16 11.84 -2.41
N TRP A 76 -6.33 10.53 -2.59
CA TRP A 76 -5.46 9.72 -3.43
C TRP A 76 -5.50 10.16 -4.89
N THR A 77 -6.71 10.32 -5.43
CA THR A 77 -6.88 10.78 -6.83
C THR A 77 -6.34 12.20 -7.02
N ALA A 78 -6.54 13.09 -6.05
CA ALA A 78 -6.01 14.46 -6.09
C ALA A 78 -4.47 14.52 -5.96
N LYS A 79 -3.86 13.64 -5.16
CA LYS A 79 -2.42 13.65 -4.90
C LYS A 79 -1.66 12.92 -6.01
N TYR A 80 -2.06 11.69 -6.32
CA TYR A 80 -1.32 10.82 -7.21
C TYR A 80 -1.88 10.80 -8.63
N GLY A 81 -3.10 11.30 -8.87
CA GLY A 81 -3.69 11.41 -10.21
C GLY A 81 -4.31 10.12 -10.72
N ASP A 82 -4.43 9.12 -9.85
CA ASP A 82 -5.07 7.85 -10.17
C ASP A 82 -6.58 8.01 -10.38
N ASN A 83 -7.24 6.99 -10.94
CA ASN A 83 -8.67 7.02 -11.21
C ASN A 83 -9.49 6.39 -10.08
N HIS A 84 -10.72 6.88 -9.88
CA HIS A 84 -11.60 6.40 -8.80
C HIS A 84 -11.77 4.88 -8.77
N HIS A 85 -11.79 4.19 -9.92
CA HIS A 85 -12.00 2.74 -9.94
C HIS A 85 -10.82 1.97 -9.36
N ASP A 86 -9.59 2.31 -9.76
CA ASP A 86 -8.39 1.67 -9.23
C ASP A 86 -8.15 2.05 -7.77
N THR A 87 -8.42 3.31 -7.41
CA THR A 87 -8.34 3.78 -6.01
C THR A 87 -9.35 3.11 -5.09
N ASN A 88 -10.59 2.87 -5.55
CA ASN A 88 -11.59 2.16 -4.75
C ASN A 88 -11.20 0.72 -4.47
N LYS A 89 -10.62 0.02 -5.45
CA LYS A 89 -10.11 -1.33 -5.24
C LYS A 89 -8.89 -1.33 -4.34
N PHE A 90 -8.03 -0.31 -4.43
CA PHE A 90 -6.92 -0.17 -3.51
C PHE A 90 -7.42 -0.04 -2.07
N PHE A 91 -8.42 0.81 -1.83
CA PHE A 91 -9.13 0.90 -0.55
C PHE A 91 -9.65 -0.47 -0.09
N ASP A 92 -10.39 -1.19 -0.95
CA ASP A 92 -10.96 -2.50 -0.61
C ASP A 92 -9.91 -3.54 -0.20
N ASN A 93 -8.70 -3.43 -0.76
CA ASN A 93 -7.60 -4.36 -0.49
C ASN A 93 -6.86 -4.04 0.81
N ILE A 94 -6.88 -2.77 1.25
CA ILE A 94 -6.23 -2.34 2.50
C ILE A 94 -7.19 -2.27 3.70
N ASP A 95 -8.50 -2.21 3.46
CA ASP A 95 -9.59 -2.40 4.44
C ASP A 95 -9.63 -3.87 4.87
N HIS A 96 -8.85 -4.19 5.91
CA HIS A 96 -8.55 -5.57 6.30
C HIS A 96 -9.76 -6.27 6.93
N ASN A 97 -10.50 -5.55 7.77
CA ASN A 97 -11.66 -6.10 8.46
C ASN A 97 -12.97 -5.94 7.66
N HIS A 98 -12.92 -5.23 6.52
CA HIS A 98 -14.04 -4.95 5.61
C HIS A 98 -15.18 -4.17 6.28
N ASP A 99 -14.87 -3.28 7.22
CA ASP A 99 -15.83 -2.40 7.88
C ASP A 99 -16.04 -1.07 7.14
N HIS A 100 -15.38 -0.89 5.99
CA HIS A 100 -15.43 0.29 5.12
C HIS A 100 -14.78 1.54 5.71
N ILE A 101 -13.91 1.35 6.69
CA ILE A 101 -13.11 2.38 7.33
C ILE A 101 -11.66 1.86 7.36
N LEU A 102 -10.69 2.75 7.16
CA LEU A 102 -9.31 2.45 7.51
C LEU A 102 -9.00 3.11 8.85
N ASN A 103 -8.61 2.32 9.83
CA ASN A 103 -8.27 2.82 11.15
C ASN A 103 -7.04 2.09 11.72
N GLU A 104 -6.73 2.34 12.99
CA GLU A 104 -5.60 1.71 13.68
C GLU A 104 -5.68 0.17 13.67
N ALA A 105 -6.87 -0.43 13.66
CA ALA A 105 -7.03 -1.88 13.62
C ALA A 105 -6.55 -2.45 12.27
N ASP A 106 -6.92 -1.81 11.15
CA ASP A 106 -6.46 -2.22 9.82
C ASP A 106 -4.95 -2.04 9.67
N LEU A 107 -4.42 -0.90 10.12
CA LEU A 107 -2.98 -0.65 10.09
C LEU A 107 -2.22 -1.66 10.94
N THR A 108 -2.70 -1.98 12.13
CA THR A 108 -2.05 -2.93 13.04
C THR A 108 -2.06 -4.33 12.45
N ALA A 109 -3.19 -4.75 11.87
CA ALA A 109 -3.29 -6.03 11.19
C ALA A 109 -2.31 -6.11 10.01
N GLN A 110 -2.31 -5.10 9.15
CA GLN A 110 -1.45 -5.03 7.97
C GLN A 110 0.03 -4.94 8.33
N TRP A 111 0.39 -4.15 9.32
CA TRP A 111 1.75 -4.06 9.85
C TRP A 111 2.22 -5.40 10.41
N SER A 112 1.35 -6.07 11.18
CA SER A 112 1.62 -7.42 11.69
C SER A 112 1.82 -8.41 10.56
N GLU A 113 1.02 -8.38 9.50
CA GLU A 113 1.17 -9.25 8.34
C GLU A 113 2.46 -9.00 7.57
N LEU A 114 2.79 -7.74 7.30
CA LEU A 114 4.05 -7.34 6.66
C LEU A 114 5.26 -7.81 7.46
N ASN A 115 5.15 -7.78 8.79
CA ASN A 115 6.20 -8.18 9.71
C ASN A 115 6.29 -9.71 9.92
N LEU A 116 5.16 -10.41 9.95
CA LEU A 116 5.07 -11.87 10.09
C LEU A 116 5.46 -12.60 8.79
N GLY A 117 5.30 -11.97 7.63
CA GLY A 117 5.88 -12.43 6.36
C GLY A 117 7.42 -12.56 6.41
N ILE A 118 8.05 -11.91 7.40
CA ILE A 118 9.50 -11.94 7.69
C ILE A 118 9.82 -12.97 8.80
N GLY A 119 8.84 -13.32 9.63
CA GLY A 119 9.00 -14.10 10.86
C GLY A 119 9.14 -15.62 10.70
N GLN A 120 8.92 -16.19 9.49
CA GLN A 120 9.18 -17.62 9.26
C GLN A 120 10.65 -17.93 8.93
N LEU A 121 11.49 -16.90 8.68
CA LEU A 121 12.92 -17.10 8.37
C LEU A 121 13.88 -16.54 9.43
N LEU A 122 13.45 -15.73 10.40
CA LEU A 122 14.35 -15.09 11.36
C LEU A 122 13.77 -14.97 12.80
N SER A 123 12.91 -15.89 13.25
CA SER A 123 12.39 -15.86 14.63
C SER A 123 13.39 -16.27 15.72
N ALA A 124 14.69 -16.24 15.43
CA ALA A 124 15.72 -16.42 16.44
C ALA A 124 16.73 -15.26 16.34
N SER A 125 16.53 -14.27 17.21
CA SER A 125 17.39 -13.09 17.44
C SER A 125 16.91 -11.80 16.78
N LEU A 126 16.64 -10.82 17.66
CA LEU A 126 16.43 -9.37 17.48
C LEU A 126 14.98 -8.95 17.72
N GLY A 127 14.84 -7.85 18.47
CA GLY A 127 13.59 -7.37 19.04
C GLY A 127 12.52 -7.05 18.01
N THR A 128 11.35 -6.59 18.49
CA THR A 128 10.27 -6.04 17.69
C THR A 128 10.81 -5.39 16.43
N LEU A 129 10.57 -5.99 15.26
CA LEU A 129 10.88 -5.36 13.98
C LEU A 129 10.01 -4.10 13.92
N THR A 130 10.61 -2.97 14.29
CA THR A 130 9.96 -1.64 14.37
C THR A 130 9.83 -1.00 13.00
N GLU A 131 10.46 -1.60 11.99
CA GLU A 131 10.70 -1.03 10.67
C GLU A 131 10.70 -2.12 9.60
N ILE A 132 10.19 -1.81 8.41
CA ILE A 132 10.25 -2.64 7.20
C ILE A 132 11.10 -1.96 6.13
N ARG A 133 11.69 -2.71 5.20
CA ARG A 133 12.45 -2.10 4.09
C ARG A 133 11.51 -1.43 3.09
N VAL A 134 11.94 -0.32 2.48
CA VAL A 134 11.18 0.34 1.41
C VAL A 134 10.84 -0.58 0.23
N ASP A 135 11.69 -1.56 -0.08
CA ASP A 135 11.41 -2.56 -1.13
C ASP A 135 10.25 -3.50 -0.75
N GLN A 136 10.08 -3.80 0.54
CA GLN A 136 8.95 -4.58 1.03
C GLN A 136 7.67 -3.77 1.00
N PHE A 137 7.75 -2.49 1.41
CA PHE A 137 6.61 -1.57 1.34
C PHE A 137 6.18 -1.30 -0.10
N ARG A 138 7.13 -1.18 -1.05
CA ARG A 138 6.86 -1.13 -2.49
C ARG A 138 6.04 -2.32 -2.94
N HIS A 139 6.49 -3.53 -2.60
CA HIS A 139 5.80 -4.74 -3.00
C HIS A 139 4.38 -4.81 -2.43
N PHE A 140 4.18 -4.34 -1.20
CA PHE A 140 2.86 -4.22 -0.59
C PHE A 140 1.92 -3.32 -1.42
N ILE A 141 2.38 -2.14 -1.84
CA ILE A 141 1.57 -1.24 -2.70
C ILE A 141 1.27 -1.93 -4.03
N GLU A 142 2.25 -2.59 -4.64
CA GLU A 142 2.10 -3.28 -5.93
C GLU A 142 1.07 -4.43 -5.90
N LEU A 143 0.95 -5.13 -4.76
CA LEU A 143 -0.03 -6.21 -4.59
C LEU A 143 -1.44 -5.70 -4.33
N ASN A 144 -1.57 -4.61 -3.57
CA ASN A 144 -2.87 -4.10 -3.15
C ASN A 144 -3.44 -3.06 -4.11
N HIS A 145 -2.60 -2.40 -4.92
CA HIS A 145 -3.08 -1.46 -5.92
C HIS A 145 -3.33 -2.19 -7.25
N PRO A 146 -4.53 -2.07 -7.85
CA PRO A 146 -4.76 -2.61 -9.17
C PRO A 146 -3.81 -1.97 -10.15
N HIS A 147 -3.04 -2.80 -10.83
CA HIS A 147 -2.38 -2.43 -12.07
C HIS A 147 -3.39 -2.71 -13.18
N GLY A 148 -3.49 -1.80 -14.15
CA GLY A 148 -4.39 -1.94 -15.30
C GLY A 148 -4.06 -3.16 -16.16
N HIS A 149 -4.42 -4.37 -15.71
CA HIS A 149 -4.67 -5.51 -16.57
C HIS A 149 -5.95 -5.19 -17.32
N GLY A 150 -5.77 -4.75 -18.57
CA GLY A 150 -6.88 -4.45 -19.45
C GLY A 150 -7.86 -5.61 -19.48
N ASN A 151 -9.14 -5.30 -19.29
CA ASN A 151 -10.19 -6.06 -19.94
C ASN A 151 -9.92 -5.97 -21.44
N GLY A 152 -9.24 -6.99 -21.97
CA GLY A 152 -9.15 -7.25 -23.39
C GLY A 152 -10.57 -7.40 -23.92
N ARG A 153 -11.01 -6.40 -24.67
CA ARG A 153 -12.01 -6.59 -25.71
C ARG A 153 -11.29 -7.03 -26.97
#